data_AF-A0A6S7FSZ3-F1
#
_entry.id   AF-A0A6S7FSZ3-F1
#
_cell.length_a   1.000
_cell.length_b   1.000
_cell.length_c   1.000
_cell.angle_alpha   90.00
_cell.angle_beta   90.00
_cell.angle_gamma   90.00
#
_symmetry.space_group_name_H-M   'P 1'
#
loop_
_entity.id
_entity.type
_entity.pdbx_description
1 polymer ?
#
loop_
_entity_poly.entity_id
_entity_poly.type
_entity_poly.pdbx_seq_one_letter_code
_entity_poly.pdbx_strand_id
1 'polypeptide(L)'
;MAVSLCTNIKVIGEQLHWGGTLNDLKEFVSNELKLSGGWTSPDGEVKLFTSDTANVSLKWHGKTTKSITLFGDSIETNNLILEPERDSLITALKLQQQDIEQNRTTTQKRLAEWKTTSAPKNKDNQASATLNLHKSFDTLDDELDEGNGEQHPSIINLDISQQSDPDHQPTEDNNTSTGSNNGGTLTGHITDRRNQNKEKSQEAKQNIVIIGYSIVKHIFPTNLSEKKVQKFTYLGKTASEINNKLNTIESNLTPCHVVVHAGTNNIPSQSVDECINDIEELIVGVKEKFPNSKIGISGITTRQDIDSTSKVNEVNEKIKAISLKHSVKFIDNSSLDETSLNSSKLT
;
A
#
# COMPACT_ATOMS: atom_id res chain seq x y z
N MET A 1 -31.77 21.14 22.69
CA MET A 1 -31.42 21.57 21.32
C MET A 1 -29.92 21.75 21.28
N ALA A 2 -29.19 20.82 20.67
CA ALA A 2 -27.75 20.99 20.44
C ALA A 2 -27.60 21.84 19.17
N VAL A 3 -27.08 23.05 19.32
CA VAL A 3 -26.71 23.91 18.19
C VAL A 3 -25.37 23.39 17.69
N SER A 4 -25.27 23.01 16.41
CA SER A 4 -24.02 22.54 15.81
C SER A 4 -22.95 23.64 15.89
N LEU A 5 -21.96 23.46 16.77
CA LEU A 5 -20.88 24.42 17.03
C LEU A 5 -19.83 24.47 15.90
N CYS A 6 -19.88 23.51 14.96
CA CYS A 6 -18.98 23.46 13.80
C CYS A 6 -19.15 24.65 12.83
N THR A 7 -20.21 25.45 12.98
CA THR A 7 -20.47 26.65 12.15
C THR A 7 -19.41 27.75 12.31
N ASN A 8 -18.60 27.70 13.36
CA ASN A 8 -17.61 28.72 13.65
C ASN A 8 -16.23 28.47 13.00
N ILE A 9 -15.95 27.28 12.43
CA ILE A 9 -14.66 27.04 11.76
C ILE A 9 -14.77 27.32 10.27
N LYS A 10 -13.82 28.10 9.73
CA LYS A 10 -13.68 28.36 8.29
C LYS A 10 -12.23 28.15 7.86
N VAL A 11 -12.04 27.58 6.67
CA VAL A 11 -10.73 27.50 6.03
C VAL A 11 -10.58 28.71 5.11
N ILE A 12 -9.57 29.55 5.32
CA ILE A 12 -9.26 30.70 4.46
C ILE A 12 -7.79 30.59 4.05
N GLY A 13 -7.55 30.22 2.79
CA GLY A 13 -6.21 29.85 2.34
C GLY A 13 -5.69 28.64 3.11
N GLU A 14 -4.49 28.76 3.68
CA GLU A 14 -3.85 27.70 4.48
C GLU A 14 -4.14 27.82 5.99
N GLN A 15 -5.03 28.72 6.40
CA GLN A 15 -5.30 29.01 7.81
C GLN A 15 -6.72 28.66 8.23
N LEU A 16 -6.85 28.02 9.40
CA LEU A 16 -8.12 27.83 10.09
C LEU A 16 -8.53 29.12 10.81
N HIS A 17 -9.78 29.50 10.67
CA HIS A 17 -10.38 30.70 11.26
C HIS A 17 -11.54 30.33 12.16
N TRP A 18 -11.61 30.94 13.34
CA TRP A 18 -12.70 30.77 14.31
C TRP A 18 -13.59 32.00 14.35
N GLY A 19 -14.82 31.90 13.83
CA GLY A 19 -15.80 32.97 13.78
C GLY A 19 -16.39 33.34 15.15
N GLY A 20 -16.43 32.38 16.08
CA GLY A 20 -17.06 32.52 17.40
C GLY A 20 -16.22 33.31 18.42
N THR A 21 -16.68 33.31 19.67
CA THR A 21 -15.97 33.89 20.82
C THR A 21 -14.91 32.93 21.37
N LEU A 22 -14.05 33.42 22.27
CA LEU A 22 -13.10 32.57 22.99
C LEU A 22 -13.80 31.49 23.81
N ASN A 23 -14.94 31.82 24.43
CA ASN A 23 -15.66 30.85 25.25
C ASN A 23 -16.24 29.74 24.37
N ASP A 24 -16.78 30.08 23.20
CA ASP A 24 -17.25 29.08 22.24
C ASP A 24 -16.08 28.19 21.78
N LEU A 25 -14.88 28.75 21.59
CA LEU A 25 -13.69 27.97 21.24
C LEU A 25 -13.27 27.03 22.38
N LYS A 26 -13.34 27.49 23.63
CA LYS A 26 -13.05 26.65 24.80
C LYS A 26 -14.03 25.50 24.93
N GLU A 27 -15.32 25.78 24.76
CA GLU A 27 -16.37 24.77 24.75
C GLU A 27 -16.16 23.79 23.60
N PHE A 28 -15.81 24.26 22.40
CA PHE A 28 -15.47 23.41 21.27
C PHE A 28 -14.28 22.48 21.56
N VAL A 29 -13.19 23.01 22.11
CA VAL A 29 -12.00 22.19 22.45
C VAL A 29 -12.33 21.12 23.51
N SER A 30 -13.14 21.46 24.50
CA SER A 30 -13.51 20.53 25.57
C SER A 30 -14.59 19.53 25.15
N ASN A 31 -15.61 20.00 24.45
CA ASN A 31 -16.83 19.22 24.17
C ASN A 31 -16.75 18.48 22.86
N GLU A 32 -16.17 19.09 21.81
CA GLU A 32 -16.04 18.45 20.51
C GLU A 32 -14.70 17.72 20.44
N LEU A 33 -13.56 18.42 20.58
CA LEU A 33 -12.24 17.77 20.49
C LEU A 33 -11.89 16.83 21.66
N LYS A 34 -12.71 16.81 22.73
CA LYS A 34 -12.48 16.05 23.97
C LYS A 34 -11.09 16.26 24.59
N LEU A 35 -10.46 17.41 24.34
CA LEU A 35 -9.16 17.72 24.88
C LEU A 35 -9.33 18.36 26.25
N SER A 36 -8.66 17.78 27.25
CA SER A 36 -8.48 18.41 28.56
C SER A 36 -7.14 19.14 28.60
N GLY A 37 -7.07 20.27 29.30
CA GLY A 37 -5.87 21.09 29.35
C GLY A 37 -6.08 22.50 29.89
N GLY A 38 -4.99 23.26 29.91
CA GLY A 38 -4.96 24.64 30.39
C GLY A 38 -4.94 25.67 29.25
N TRP A 39 -5.69 26.76 29.43
CA TRP A 39 -5.58 27.95 28.56
C TRP A 39 -4.69 29.01 29.23
N THR A 40 -3.65 29.43 28.53
CA THR A 40 -2.73 30.51 28.93
C THR A 40 -2.79 31.69 27.96
N SER A 41 -2.18 32.81 28.32
CA SER A 41 -2.17 34.04 27.52
C SER A 41 -0.77 34.66 27.49
N PRO A 42 0.18 34.04 26.77
CA PRO A 42 1.59 34.42 26.84
C PRO A 42 1.83 35.90 26.50
N ASP A 43 1.09 36.44 25.53
CA ASP A 43 1.25 37.83 25.05
C ASP A 43 -0.06 38.65 25.16
N GLY A 44 -0.98 38.24 26.03
CA GLY A 44 -2.29 38.88 26.24
C GLY A 44 -3.31 38.74 25.09
N GLU A 45 -2.88 38.96 23.85
CA GLU A 45 -3.71 38.91 22.64
C GLU A 45 -3.86 37.50 22.07
N VAL A 46 -2.88 36.64 22.34
CA VAL A 46 -2.86 35.24 21.92
C VAL A 46 -3.37 34.38 23.08
N LYS A 47 -4.25 33.45 22.77
CA LYS A 47 -4.65 32.38 23.70
C LYS A 47 -3.99 31.08 23.27
N LEU A 48 -3.30 30.43 24.20
CA LEU A 48 -2.64 29.16 23.98
C LEU A 48 -3.29 28.11 24.87
N PHE A 49 -3.92 27.12 24.26
CA PHE A 49 -4.33 25.90 24.92
C PHE A 49 -3.19 24.89 24.83
N THR A 50 -2.92 24.21 25.93
CA THR A 50 -2.00 23.06 25.98
C THR A 50 -2.77 21.91 26.60
N SER A 51 -2.86 20.80 25.87
CA SER A 51 -3.54 19.62 26.38
C SER A 51 -2.68 18.90 27.42
N ASP A 52 -3.30 18.44 28.49
CA ASP A 52 -2.65 17.62 29.52
C ASP A 52 -2.67 16.13 29.13
N THR A 53 -3.59 15.75 28.24
CA THR A 53 -3.84 14.36 27.82
C THR A 53 -3.24 14.02 26.46
N ALA A 54 -3.01 15.03 25.63
CA ALA A 54 -2.43 14.87 24.30
C ALA A 54 -1.23 15.80 24.15
N ASN A 55 -0.22 15.42 23.38
CA ASN A 55 0.91 16.30 23.05
C ASN A 55 0.50 17.31 21.95
N VAL A 56 -0.58 18.04 22.22
CA VAL A 56 -1.25 18.97 21.31
C VAL A 56 -1.42 20.31 22.02
N SER A 57 -1.14 21.38 21.29
CA SER A 57 -1.38 22.76 21.69
C SER A 57 -2.13 23.51 20.60
N LEU A 58 -3.03 24.41 20.98
CA LEU A 58 -3.82 25.23 20.07
C LEU A 58 -3.56 26.69 20.38
N LYS A 59 -3.09 27.44 19.40
CA LYS A 59 -2.87 28.89 19.49
C LYS A 59 -3.98 29.62 18.73
N TRP A 60 -4.65 30.56 19.39
CA TRP A 60 -5.72 31.37 18.81
C TRP A 60 -5.40 32.86 18.87
N HIS A 61 -5.56 33.51 17.72
CA HIS A 61 -5.26 34.93 17.49
C HIS A 61 -6.55 35.77 17.40
N GLY A 62 -7.22 36.01 18.52
CA GLY A 62 -8.62 36.49 18.53
C GLY A 62 -8.87 37.93 18.05
N LYS A 63 -7.88 38.83 18.10
CA LYS A 63 -8.09 40.26 17.79
C LYS A 63 -7.88 40.63 16.32
N THR A 64 -6.86 40.07 15.68
CA THR A 64 -6.43 40.48 14.35
C THR A 64 -7.06 39.61 13.27
N THR A 65 -6.83 38.30 13.37
CA THR A 65 -7.18 37.35 12.31
C THR A 65 -8.29 36.40 12.71
N LYS A 66 -8.50 36.19 14.02
CA LYS A 66 -9.27 35.06 14.55
C LYS A 66 -8.75 33.70 14.03
N SER A 67 -7.47 33.61 13.69
CA SER A 67 -6.88 32.38 13.18
C SER A 67 -6.53 31.40 14.31
N ILE A 68 -6.57 30.11 13.98
CA ILE A 68 -6.15 28.99 14.83
C ILE A 68 -4.90 28.36 14.21
N THR A 69 -3.91 28.07 15.04
CA THR A 69 -2.74 27.27 14.68
C THR A 69 -2.60 26.12 15.66
N LEU A 70 -2.46 24.90 15.15
CA LEU A 70 -2.26 23.69 15.94
C LEU A 70 -0.77 23.33 15.97
N PHE A 71 -0.26 23.03 17.15
CA PHE A 71 1.11 22.60 17.42
C PHE A 71 1.07 21.26 18.15
N GLY A 72 2.08 20.43 17.96
CA GLY A 72 2.20 19.15 18.65
C GLY A 72 3.19 18.25 17.94
N ASP A 73 3.78 17.30 18.68
CA ASP A 73 4.60 16.24 18.08
C ASP A 73 3.67 15.32 17.31
N SER A 74 3.43 15.68 16.05
CA SER A 74 2.94 14.85 14.95
C SER A 74 2.02 13.68 15.37
N ILE A 75 0.70 13.82 15.13
CA ILE A 75 -0.12 12.87 14.34
C ILE A 75 -1.62 12.88 14.72
N GLU A 76 -2.05 13.29 15.92
CA GLU A 76 -3.45 13.06 16.31
C GLU A 76 -4.48 14.06 15.75
N THR A 77 -4.13 15.33 15.50
CA THR A 77 -5.12 16.31 15.01
C THR A 77 -5.49 16.13 13.52
N ASN A 78 -4.65 15.44 12.74
CA ASN A 78 -4.98 15.03 11.37
C ASN A 78 -5.54 13.60 11.31
N ASN A 79 -5.48 12.85 12.42
CA ASN A 79 -6.06 11.51 12.50
C ASN A 79 -7.57 11.56 12.63
N LEU A 80 -8.16 12.53 13.34
CA LEU A 80 -9.63 12.60 13.53
C LEU A 80 -10.44 12.59 12.23
N ILE A 81 -9.87 13.08 11.11
CA ILE A 81 -10.51 13.10 9.78
C ILE A 81 -10.12 11.87 8.94
N LEU A 82 -9.14 11.07 9.38
CA LEU A 82 -8.57 9.93 8.63
C LEU A 82 -8.68 8.57 9.35
N GLU A 83 -9.22 8.52 10.57
CA GLU A 83 -9.40 7.28 11.34
C GLU A 83 -10.30 6.27 10.61
N PRO A 84 -11.48 6.65 10.04
CA PRO A 84 -12.31 5.74 9.25
C PRO A 84 -11.54 5.02 8.15
N GLU A 85 -10.65 5.77 7.49
CA GLU A 85 -9.84 5.30 6.38
C GLU A 85 -8.63 4.47 6.78
N ARG A 86 -8.03 4.75 7.94
CA ARG A 86 -6.93 3.94 8.48
C ARG A 86 -7.42 2.55 8.84
N ASP A 87 -8.53 2.49 9.56
CA ASP A 87 -9.09 1.23 10.05
C ASP A 87 -9.68 0.42 8.89
N SER A 88 -10.06 1.12 7.83
CA SER A 88 -10.38 0.53 6.56
C SER A 88 -9.26 -0.28 5.94
N LEU A 89 -8.09 0.34 5.81
CA LEU A 89 -6.94 -0.31 5.22
C LEU A 89 -6.36 -1.39 6.15
N ILE A 90 -6.50 -1.24 7.47
CA ILE A 90 -6.16 -2.29 8.44
C ILE A 90 -7.08 -3.52 8.26
N THR A 91 -8.38 -3.32 8.12
CA THR A 91 -9.34 -4.42 7.95
C THR A 91 -9.17 -5.12 6.61
N ALA A 92 -8.96 -4.35 5.54
CA ALA A 92 -8.57 -4.84 4.22
C ALA A 92 -7.42 -5.85 4.30
N LEU A 93 -6.37 -5.47 5.03
CA LEU A 93 -5.18 -6.30 5.22
C LEU A 93 -5.45 -7.52 6.10
N LYS A 94 -6.26 -7.39 7.16
CA LYS A 94 -6.68 -8.51 8.01
C LYS A 94 -7.50 -9.55 7.23
N LEU A 95 -8.47 -9.11 6.42
CA LEU A 95 -9.27 -10.00 5.57
C LEU A 95 -8.40 -10.74 4.56
N GLN A 96 -7.42 -10.05 3.96
CA GLN A 96 -6.46 -10.68 3.07
C GLN A 96 -5.58 -11.71 3.80
N GLN A 97 -5.19 -11.45 5.04
CA GLN A 97 -4.43 -12.41 5.85
C GLN A 97 -5.26 -13.65 6.20
N GLN A 98 -6.54 -13.49 6.54
CA GLN A 98 -7.46 -14.60 6.79
C GLN A 98 -7.63 -15.49 5.55
N ASP A 99 -7.80 -14.91 4.35
CA ASP A 99 -7.89 -15.68 3.11
C ASP A 99 -6.62 -16.52 2.85
N ILE A 100 -5.45 -15.99 3.21
CA ILE A 100 -4.18 -16.72 3.07
C ILE A 100 -4.16 -17.91 4.04
N GLU A 101 -4.60 -17.73 5.28
CA GLU A 101 -4.63 -18.79 6.31
C GLU A 101 -5.66 -19.89 5.97
N GLN A 102 -6.84 -19.52 5.46
CA GLN A 102 -7.85 -20.47 4.99
C GLN A 102 -7.35 -21.30 3.80
N ASN A 103 -6.68 -20.67 2.85
CA ASN A 103 -6.06 -21.36 1.71
C ASN A 103 -4.95 -22.33 2.18
N ARG A 104 -4.10 -21.92 3.11
CA ARG A 104 -3.04 -22.77 3.70
C ARG A 104 -3.63 -24.01 4.37
N THR A 105 -4.71 -23.84 5.13
CA THR A 105 -5.41 -24.94 5.82
C THR A 105 -6.03 -25.91 4.82
N THR A 106 -6.65 -25.40 3.75
CA THR A 106 -7.27 -26.21 2.69
C THR A 106 -6.23 -27.05 1.93
N THR A 107 -5.08 -26.47 1.60
CA THR A 107 -3.96 -27.19 0.95
C THR A 107 -3.38 -28.27 1.87
N GLN A 108 -3.21 -27.97 3.17
CA GLN A 108 -2.73 -28.97 4.14
C GLN A 108 -3.71 -30.13 4.31
N LYS A 109 -5.02 -29.86 4.35
CA LYS A 109 -6.06 -30.88 4.42
C LYS A 109 -6.04 -31.79 3.19
N ARG A 110 -5.97 -31.22 1.97
CA ARG A 110 -5.85 -32.00 0.73
C ARG A 110 -4.58 -32.86 0.69
N LEU A 111 -3.46 -32.34 1.20
CA LEU A 111 -2.21 -33.10 1.26
C LEU A 111 -2.28 -34.26 2.26
N ALA A 112 -2.97 -34.07 3.39
CA ALA A 112 -3.22 -35.13 4.37
C ALA A 112 -4.14 -36.22 3.80
N GLU A 113 -5.24 -35.83 3.15
CA GLU A 113 -6.18 -36.75 2.49
C GLU A 113 -5.48 -37.60 1.42
N TRP A 114 -4.65 -36.97 0.57
CA TRP A 114 -3.87 -37.68 -0.45
C TRP A 114 -2.90 -38.70 0.16
N LYS A 115 -2.22 -38.37 1.26
CA LYS A 115 -1.32 -39.30 1.97
C LYS A 115 -2.07 -40.49 2.57
N THR A 116 -3.31 -40.30 3.02
CA THR A 116 -4.13 -41.39 3.60
C THR A 116 -4.77 -42.30 2.54
N THR A 117 -5.06 -41.78 1.35
CA THR A 117 -5.67 -42.56 0.24
C THR A 117 -4.63 -43.24 -0.65
N SER A 118 -3.36 -42.81 -0.59
CA SER A 118 -2.27 -43.36 -1.42
C SER A 118 -1.39 -44.39 -0.71
N ALA A 119 -1.74 -44.84 0.50
CA ALA A 119 -0.95 -45.88 1.17
C ALA A 119 -1.20 -47.24 0.49
N PRO A 120 -0.19 -47.83 -0.19
CA PRO A 120 -0.38 -49.10 -0.89
C PRO A 120 -0.54 -50.21 0.13
N LYS A 121 -1.77 -50.73 0.28
CA LYS A 121 -2.01 -52.06 0.83
C LYS A 121 -1.67 -53.08 -0.24
N ASN A 122 -0.39 -53.38 -0.41
CA ASN A 122 0.02 -54.65 -0.98
C ASN A 122 1.45 -54.98 -0.55
N LYS A 123 1.56 -55.74 0.55
CA LYS A 123 2.57 -56.77 0.62
C LYS A 123 1.99 -57.96 -0.15
N ASP A 124 2.80 -58.55 -1.01
CA ASP A 124 2.52 -59.73 -1.85
C ASP A 124 2.04 -59.39 -3.27
N ASN A 125 2.98 -58.97 -4.12
CA ASN A 125 3.41 -59.77 -5.28
C ASN A 125 4.36 -58.98 -6.18
N GLN A 126 5.61 -59.44 -6.25
CA GLN A 126 6.47 -59.21 -7.40
C GLN A 126 5.96 -60.10 -8.55
N ALA A 127 5.57 -59.50 -9.67
CA ALA A 127 6.14 -59.75 -11.00
C ALA A 127 5.27 -59.13 -12.10
N SER A 128 5.96 -58.45 -13.02
CA SER A 128 5.56 -58.21 -14.42
C SER A 128 4.35 -57.31 -14.70
N ALA A 129 4.62 -56.03 -14.97
CA ALA A 129 3.91 -55.25 -16.00
C ALA A 129 4.68 -53.97 -16.34
N THR A 130 5.71 -54.10 -17.17
CA THR A 130 6.20 -53.02 -18.04
C THR A 130 5.36 -53.03 -19.31
N LEU A 131 4.48 -52.04 -19.54
CA LEU A 131 4.27 -51.35 -20.82
C LEU A 131 3.09 -50.38 -20.75
N ASN A 132 3.23 -49.28 -21.52
CA ASN A 132 2.19 -48.43 -22.10
C ASN A 132 1.53 -47.35 -21.23
N LEU A 133 2.16 -46.18 -21.23
CA LEU A 133 1.43 -44.92 -21.33
C LEU A 133 2.16 -43.95 -22.26
N HIS A 134 1.90 -44.12 -23.56
CA HIS A 134 2.20 -43.12 -24.58
C HIS A 134 1.08 -43.18 -25.61
N LYS A 135 0.64 -41.99 -26.07
CA LYS A 135 -0.38 -41.71 -27.09
C LYS A 135 -1.83 -41.68 -26.65
N SER A 136 -2.30 -40.46 -26.42
CA SER A 136 -3.61 -40.03 -26.90
C SER A 136 -3.74 -38.52 -26.72
N PHE A 137 -3.42 -37.75 -27.76
CA PHE A 137 -4.20 -36.58 -28.20
C PHE A 137 -3.56 -36.01 -29.47
N ASP A 138 -4.17 -36.36 -30.61
CA ASP A 138 -4.04 -35.88 -32.00
C ASP A 138 -4.82 -36.96 -32.80
N THR A 139 -5.80 -36.74 -33.68
CA THR A 139 -6.22 -35.59 -34.51
C THR A 139 -7.65 -35.90 -35.00
N LEU A 140 -8.48 -34.88 -35.26
CA LEU A 140 -9.46 -34.92 -36.35
C LEU A 140 -9.49 -33.53 -37.00
N ASP A 141 -9.03 -33.50 -38.24
CA ASP A 141 -9.16 -32.45 -39.25
C ASP A 141 -10.58 -32.47 -39.87
N ASP A 142 -11.04 -31.30 -40.32
CA ASP A 142 -11.56 -31.01 -41.68
C ASP A 142 -12.25 -29.63 -41.67
N GLU A 143 -11.65 -28.61 -42.33
CA GLU A 143 -12.03 -28.05 -43.65
C GLU A 143 -13.12 -26.94 -43.52
N LEU A 144 -13.05 -25.69 -44.01
CA LEU A 144 -12.41 -24.98 -45.14
C LEU A 144 -12.34 -23.47 -44.80
N ASP A 145 -11.36 -22.73 -45.35
CA ASP A 145 -11.58 -21.80 -46.49
C ASP A 145 -10.41 -20.80 -46.65
N GLU A 146 -9.96 -20.66 -47.89
CA GLU A 146 -8.83 -19.85 -48.33
C GLU A 146 -9.26 -18.41 -48.63
N GLY A 147 -8.40 -17.44 -48.31
CA GLY A 147 -8.63 -16.03 -48.65
C GLY A 147 -7.35 -15.19 -48.58
N ASN A 148 -6.53 -15.36 -49.61
CA ASN A 148 -5.31 -14.59 -49.93
C ASN A 148 -5.54 -13.05 -49.98
N GLY A 149 -4.52 -12.26 -49.62
CA GLY A 149 -4.50 -10.83 -49.94
C GLY A 149 -3.37 -10.04 -49.28
N GLU A 150 -2.23 -9.99 -49.95
CA GLU A 150 -0.98 -9.27 -49.65
C GLU A 150 -1.15 -7.76 -49.29
N GLN A 151 -0.30 -7.23 -48.41
CA GLN A 151 0.68 -6.15 -48.71
C GLN A 151 1.44 -5.67 -47.45
N HIS A 152 2.72 -6.03 -47.37
CA HIS A 152 3.82 -5.19 -46.85
C HIS A 152 4.16 -4.12 -47.94
N PRO A 153 5.02 -3.08 -47.76
CA PRO A 153 6.05 -2.88 -46.72
C PRO A 153 6.05 -1.45 -46.11
N SER A 154 6.83 -1.09 -45.08
CA SER A 154 8.21 -0.61 -45.26
C SER A 154 8.88 -0.30 -43.92
N ILE A 155 10.12 -0.78 -43.83
CA ILE A 155 11.17 -0.47 -42.86
C ILE A 155 11.63 0.98 -43.05
N ILE A 156 11.83 1.71 -41.95
CA ILE A 156 12.70 2.89 -41.94
C ILE A 156 13.75 2.70 -40.85
N ASN A 157 14.97 2.41 -41.29
CA ASN A 157 16.21 2.63 -40.55
C ASN A 157 16.57 4.11 -40.64
N LEU A 158 17.03 4.72 -39.55
CA LEU A 158 17.93 5.88 -39.56
C LEU A 158 18.65 5.88 -38.20
N ASP A 159 19.80 5.23 -38.11
CA ASP A 159 21.16 5.72 -38.44
C ASP A 159 21.77 6.59 -37.33
N ILE A 160 22.94 6.13 -36.91
CA ILE A 160 23.78 6.57 -35.81
C ILE A 160 24.85 7.48 -36.43
N SER A 161 25.03 8.69 -35.90
CA SER A 161 26.23 9.46 -36.16
C SER A 161 26.82 10.05 -34.88
N GLN A 162 28.12 9.82 -34.78
CA GLN A 162 29.08 10.22 -33.76
C GLN A 162 29.42 11.71 -33.86
N GLN A 163 29.83 12.32 -32.75
CA GLN A 163 30.84 13.39 -32.62
C GLN A 163 30.92 13.76 -31.13
N SER A 164 31.95 13.40 -30.35
CA SER A 164 33.36 13.82 -30.35
C SER A 164 33.64 14.69 -29.10
N ASP A 165 34.37 14.12 -28.15
CA ASP A 165 35.20 14.86 -27.17
C ASP A 165 36.33 15.63 -27.91
N PRO A 166 36.95 16.67 -27.31
CA PRO A 166 38.13 16.40 -26.46
C PRO A 166 38.41 17.39 -25.29
N ASP A 167 39.31 16.92 -24.43
CA ASP A 167 40.32 17.64 -23.61
C ASP A 167 39.93 18.40 -22.33
N HIS A 168 40.28 17.82 -21.17
CA HIS A 168 41.41 18.28 -20.35
C HIS A 168 41.78 17.31 -19.19
N GLN A 169 43.01 16.79 -19.25
CA GLN A 169 43.84 16.21 -18.19
C GLN A 169 44.60 17.34 -17.42
N PRO A 170 45.53 17.06 -16.48
CA PRO A 170 45.50 16.19 -15.28
C PRO A 170 46.13 16.90 -14.04
N THR A 171 46.21 16.22 -12.89
CA THR A 171 47.31 16.24 -11.89
C THR A 171 46.97 15.17 -10.82
N GLU A 172 47.70 14.05 -10.75
CA GLU A 172 48.95 13.84 -9.96
C GLU A 172 48.74 14.03 -8.45
N ASP A 173 48.69 12.93 -7.66
CA ASP A 173 49.88 12.41 -6.95
C ASP A 173 49.57 11.41 -5.80
N ASN A 174 50.29 10.28 -5.87
CA ASN A 174 51.11 9.64 -4.83
C ASN A 174 50.54 9.20 -3.46
N ASN A 175 50.60 7.88 -3.19
CA ASN A 175 51.59 7.20 -2.32
C ASN A 175 51.01 5.91 -1.67
N THR A 176 51.52 4.73 -2.04
CA THR A 176 52.51 3.86 -1.33
C THR A 176 52.15 3.33 0.06
N SER A 177 52.31 2.00 0.20
CA SER A 177 52.96 1.25 1.31
C SER A 177 52.20 -0.08 1.55
N THR A 178 52.64 -1.23 1.01
CA THR A 178 53.64 -2.22 1.52
C THR A 178 53.28 -2.99 2.81
N GLY A 179 53.45 -4.33 2.75
CA GLY A 179 53.52 -5.30 3.86
C GLY A 179 52.61 -6.52 3.65
N SER A 180 53.02 -7.69 3.12
CA SER A 180 53.85 -8.78 3.73
C SER A 180 53.46 -9.10 5.18
N ASN A 181 53.27 -10.34 5.67
CA ASN A 181 53.68 -11.68 5.21
C ASN A 181 53.07 -12.77 6.14
N ASN A 182 53.17 -14.03 5.70
CA ASN A 182 53.12 -15.32 6.45
C ASN A 182 51.74 -15.85 6.91
N GLY A 183 51.37 -17.12 6.73
CA GLY A 183 52.14 -18.35 6.52
C GLY A 183 51.90 -19.29 7.72
N GLY A 184 51.21 -20.41 7.52
CA GLY A 184 50.96 -21.39 8.59
C GLY A 184 50.15 -22.60 8.13
N THR A 185 50.84 -23.74 8.02
CA THR A 185 50.40 -25.01 7.44
C THR A 185 49.89 -25.99 8.52
N LEU A 186 48.90 -26.82 8.14
CA LEU A 186 48.61 -28.20 8.58
C LEU A 186 48.48 -28.54 10.08
N THR A 187 47.32 -29.10 10.46
CA THR A 187 47.18 -30.51 10.90
C THR A 187 45.70 -30.85 11.13
N GLY A 188 45.29 -32.03 10.68
CA GLY A 188 43.90 -32.47 10.71
C GLY A 188 43.44 -33.04 12.05
N HIS A 189 42.12 -33.07 12.22
CA HIS A 189 41.47 -34.14 12.97
C HIS A 189 40.06 -34.36 12.44
N ILE A 190 39.83 -35.58 11.97
CA ILE A 190 38.55 -36.15 11.61
C ILE A 190 37.71 -36.27 12.88
N THR A 191 36.55 -35.63 12.90
CA THR A 191 35.40 -36.13 13.66
C THR A 191 34.14 -35.97 12.81
N ASP A 192 33.72 -37.11 12.25
CA ASP A 192 32.37 -37.36 11.80
C ASP A 192 31.38 -37.03 12.92
N ARG A 193 30.63 -35.94 12.77
CA ARG A 193 29.37 -35.75 13.45
C ARG A 193 28.31 -35.33 12.44
N ARG A 194 27.55 -36.34 12.02
CA ARG A 194 26.18 -36.21 11.52
C ARG A 194 25.45 -35.14 12.33
N ASN A 195 25.30 -33.96 11.74
CA ASN A 195 24.28 -33.04 12.17
C ASN A 195 23.32 -32.90 11.00
N GLN A 196 22.12 -33.43 11.22
CA GLN A 196 21.03 -33.47 10.28
C GLN A 196 20.80 -32.05 9.76
N ASN A 197 20.88 -31.92 8.44
CA ASN A 197 20.30 -30.81 7.69
C ASN A 197 18.83 -30.68 8.11
N LYS A 198 18.59 -29.82 9.11
CA LYS A 198 17.30 -29.16 9.27
C LYS A 198 17.31 -28.06 8.22
N GLU A 199 17.03 -28.43 6.98
CA GLU A 199 16.52 -27.52 5.96
C GLU A 199 15.20 -26.95 6.51
N LYS A 200 15.30 -26.02 7.46
CA LYS A 200 14.31 -24.97 7.55
C LYS A 200 14.50 -24.21 6.25
N SER A 201 13.66 -24.55 5.27
CA SER A 201 13.33 -23.61 4.21
C SER A 201 13.13 -22.26 4.90
N GLN A 202 14.09 -21.35 4.70
CA GLN A 202 13.87 -19.94 5.00
C GLN A 202 12.72 -19.56 4.07
N GLU A 203 11.49 -19.71 4.57
CA GLU A 203 10.29 -19.15 3.95
C GLU A 203 10.61 -17.66 3.84
N ALA A 204 11.08 -17.24 2.67
CA ALA A 204 11.62 -15.92 2.43
C ALA A 204 10.61 -14.94 3.00
N LYS A 205 11.01 -14.11 3.98
CA LYS A 205 10.12 -13.19 4.68
C LYS A 205 9.34 -12.42 3.64
N GLN A 206 8.08 -12.82 3.45
CA GLN A 206 7.31 -12.38 2.30
C GLN A 206 6.92 -10.92 2.55
N ASN A 207 7.40 -10.01 1.72
CA ASN A 207 7.15 -8.58 1.91
C ASN A 207 5.74 -8.23 1.41
N ILE A 208 5.07 -7.32 2.11
CA ILE A 208 3.82 -6.68 1.66
C ILE A 208 4.18 -5.25 1.28
N VAL A 209 3.66 -4.77 0.16
CA VAL A 209 3.82 -3.38 -0.28
C VAL A 209 2.46 -2.69 -0.25
N ILE A 210 2.39 -1.50 0.34
CA ILE A 210 1.21 -0.64 0.34
C ILE A 210 1.55 0.63 -0.43
N ILE A 211 0.76 0.97 -1.43
CA ILE A 211 0.92 2.16 -2.26
C ILE A 211 -0.32 3.03 -2.08
N GLY A 212 -0.15 4.29 -1.72
CA GLY A 212 -1.30 5.19 -1.67
C GLY A 212 -0.94 6.62 -1.29
N TYR A 213 -1.98 7.40 -1.02
CA TYR A 213 -1.83 8.80 -0.63
C TYR A 213 -1.68 8.96 0.90
N SER A 214 -2.05 10.13 1.46
CA SER A 214 -1.88 10.48 2.87
C SER A 214 -2.42 9.48 3.88
N ILE A 215 -3.51 8.73 3.61
CA ILE A 215 -3.99 7.70 4.54
C ILE A 215 -2.90 6.68 4.88
N VAL A 216 -2.16 6.23 3.86
CA VAL A 216 -1.14 5.18 4.03
C VAL A 216 -0.01 5.64 4.96
N LYS A 217 0.19 6.96 5.13
CA LYS A 217 1.18 7.51 6.05
C LYS A 217 0.94 7.03 7.49
N HIS A 218 -0.32 6.99 7.91
CA HIS A 218 -0.74 6.78 9.31
C HIS A 218 -0.87 5.31 9.71
N ILE A 219 -0.65 4.40 8.75
CA ILE A 219 -0.74 2.97 8.98
C ILE A 219 0.53 2.45 9.64
N PHE A 220 0.44 1.81 10.81
CA PHE A 220 1.62 1.21 11.46
C PHE A 220 1.91 -0.19 10.86
N PRO A 221 3.01 -0.38 10.10
CA PRO A 221 3.36 -1.65 9.44
C PRO A 221 3.33 -2.86 10.38
N THR A 222 3.79 -2.68 11.61
CA THR A 222 3.93 -3.72 12.64
C THR A 222 2.60 -4.24 13.16
N ASN A 223 1.52 -3.47 13.01
CA ASN A 223 0.20 -3.83 13.55
C ASN A 223 -0.68 -4.56 12.51
N LEU A 224 -0.20 -4.63 11.25
CA LEU A 224 -0.95 -5.17 10.13
C LEU A 224 -0.66 -6.63 9.86
N SER A 225 0.61 -7.02 10.02
CA SER A 225 1.07 -8.35 9.67
C SER A 225 2.37 -8.66 10.38
N GLU A 226 2.61 -9.94 10.66
CA GLU A 226 3.92 -10.44 11.08
C GLU A 226 4.96 -10.34 9.95
N LYS A 227 4.49 -10.16 8.70
CA LYS A 227 5.31 -9.93 7.52
C LYS A 227 5.84 -8.50 7.49
N LYS A 228 7.00 -8.31 6.85
CA LYS A 228 7.55 -6.97 6.63
C LYS A 228 6.65 -6.21 5.65
N VAL A 229 5.98 -5.18 6.14
CA VAL A 229 5.18 -4.26 5.34
C VAL A 229 6.03 -3.04 4.98
N GLN A 230 6.11 -2.72 3.69
CA GLN A 230 6.70 -1.49 3.16
C GLN A 230 5.60 -0.59 2.63
N LYS A 231 5.75 0.72 2.83
CA LYS A 231 4.73 1.70 2.46
C LYS A 231 5.33 2.76 1.54
N PHE A 232 4.64 3.06 0.45
CA PHE A 232 4.94 4.15 -0.46
C PHE A 232 3.79 5.14 -0.40
N THR A 233 4.07 6.30 0.19
CA THR A 233 3.08 7.34 0.49
C THR A 233 3.32 8.55 -0.40
N TYR A 234 2.31 8.91 -1.18
CA TYR A 234 2.33 10.04 -2.12
C TYR A 234 1.29 11.08 -1.71
N LEU A 235 1.70 12.01 -0.83
CA LEU A 235 0.78 12.99 -0.22
C LEU A 235 0.13 13.90 -1.27
N GLY A 236 -1.21 14.03 -1.19
CA GLY A 236 -2.00 14.89 -2.07
C GLY A 236 -2.00 14.48 -3.55
N LYS A 237 -1.45 13.32 -3.91
CA LYS A 237 -1.32 12.88 -5.29
C LYS A 237 -2.59 12.18 -5.80
N THR A 238 -2.91 12.44 -7.07
CA THR A 238 -3.95 11.70 -7.80
C THR A 238 -3.44 10.32 -8.21
N ALA A 239 -4.34 9.43 -8.66
CA ALA A 239 -3.95 8.10 -9.14
C ALA A 239 -2.96 8.15 -10.32
N SER A 240 -3.17 9.04 -11.30
CA SER A 240 -2.24 9.24 -12.42
C SER A 240 -0.86 9.72 -11.95
N GLU A 241 -0.79 10.68 -11.01
CA GLU A 241 0.49 11.13 -10.47
C GLU A 241 1.24 10.05 -9.68
N ILE A 242 0.51 9.16 -9.01
CA ILE A 242 1.11 7.99 -8.33
C ILE A 242 1.65 7.01 -9.37
N ASN A 243 0.91 6.77 -10.47
CA ASN A 243 1.32 5.88 -11.55
C ASN A 243 2.68 6.31 -12.14
N ASN A 244 2.83 7.60 -12.41
CA ASN A 244 4.09 8.19 -12.91
C ASN A 244 5.29 8.01 -11.97
N LYS A 245 5.03 7.73 -10.68
CA LYS A 245 6.06 7.51 -9.66
C LYS A 245 6.33 6.05 -9.35
N LEU A 246 5.63 5.09 -9.95
CA LEU A 246 5.87 3.66 -9.68
C LEU A 246 7.32 3.23 -9.93
N ASN A 247 7.97 3.83 -10.92
CA ASN A 247 9.38 3.55 -11.23
C ASN A 247 10.36 4.00 -10.13
N THR A 248 9.94 4.90 -9.23
CA THR A 248 10.73 5.31 -8.07
C THR A 248 10.76 4.24 -6.97
N ILE A 249 9.85 3.26 -7.03
CA ILE A 249 9.85 2.12 -6.12
C ILE A 249 11.01 1.18 -6.50
N GLU A 250 11.82 0.82 -5.52
CA GLU A 250 13.00 -0.05 -5.67
C GLU A 250 12.69 -1.32 -6.49
N SER A 251 13.41 -1.51 -7.61
CA SER A 251 13.15 -2.62 -8.55
C SER A 251 13.53 -4.01 -8.02
N ASN A 252 14.32 -4.10 -6.95
CA ASN A 252 14.66 -5.35 -6.26
C ASN A 252 13.57 -5.82 -5.29
N LEU A 253 12.47 -5.08 -5.15
CA LEU A 253 11.35 -5.52 -4.32
C LEU A 253 10.55 -6.63 -5.01
N THR A 254 10.39 -7.74 -4.31
CA THR A 254 9.58 -8.89 -4.71
C THR A 254 8.45 -9.13 -3.71
N PRO A 255 7.47 -8.21 -3.62
CA PRO A 255 6.38 -8.38 -2.67
C PRO A 255 5.53 -9.60 -3.01
N CYS A 256 5.04 -10.29 -1.99
CA CYS A 256 4.02 -11.34 -2.18
C CYS A 256 2.63 -10.74 -2.41
N HIS A 257 2.39 -9.55 -1.84
CA HIS A 257 1.13 -8.82 -1.93
C HIS A 257 1.40 -7.34 -2.11
N VAL A 258 0.59 -6.71 -2.96
CA VAL A 258 0.56 -5.25 -3.14
C VAL A 258 -0.86 -4.78 -2.89
N VAL A 259 -1.02 -3.77 -2.03
CA VAL A 259 -2.30 -3.10 -1.79
C VAL A 259 -2.19 -1.67 -2.29
N VAL A 260 -3.09 -1.29 -3.20
CA VAL A 260 -3.18 0.06 -3.75
C VAL A 260 -4.38 0.76 -3.13
N HIS A 261 -4.18 1.99 -2.67
CA HIS A 261 -5.26 2.86 -2.19
C HIS A 261 -5.04 4.28 -2.73
N ALA A 262 -5.78 4.62 -3.77
CA ALA A 262 -5.67 5.88 -4.50
C ALA A 262 -7.04 6.28 -5.07
N GLY A 263 -7.19 7.54 -5.48
CA GLY A 263 -8.41 8.05 -6.11
C GLY A 263 -9.13 9.13 -5.32
N THR A 264 -8.96 9.23 -4.00
CA THR A 264 -9.67 10.26 -3.21
C THR A 264 -9.33 11.69 -3.64
N ASN A 265 -8.09 11.95 -4.05
CA ASN A 265 -7.67 13.27 -4.55
C ASN A 265 -8.15 13.55 -5.99
N ASN A 266 -8.62 12.53 -6.72
CA ASN A 266 -9.21 12.68 -8.04
C ASN A 266 -10.66 13.20 -7.95
N ILE A 267 -11.38 12.80 -6.90
CA ILE A 267 -12.82 13.07 -6.72
C ILE A 267 -13.20 14.55 -6.85
N PRO A 268 -12.49 15.52 -6.25
CA PRO A 268 -12.92 16.92 -6.31
C PRO A 268 -12.78 17.56 -7.69
N SER A 269 -11.84 17.11 -8.51
CA SER A 269 -11.44 17.80 -9.74
C SER A 269 -11.74 17.06 -11.04
N GLN A 270 -12.04 15.76 -10.99
CA GLN A 270 -12.25 14.92 -12.19
C GLN A 270 -13.67 14.36 -12.24
N SER A 271 -14.16 14.08 -13.44
CA SER A 271 -15.36 13.25 -13.63
C SER A 271 -15.15 11.82 -13.12
N VAL A 272 -16.24 11.05 -13.01
CA VAL A 272 -16.16 9.63 -12.60
C VAL A 272 -15.31 8.84 -13.60
N ASP A 273 -15.49 9.04 -14.90
CA ASP A 273 -14.79 8.27 -15.93
C ASP A 273 -13.29 8.61 -16.00
N GLU A 274 -12.92 9.89 -15.86
CA GLU A 274 -11.52 10.30 -15.75
C GLU A 274 -10.85 9.67 -14.52
N CYS A 275 -11.54 9.69 -13.37
CA CYS A 275 -11.04 9.07 -12.15
C CYS A 275 -10.82 7.56 -12.32
N ILE A 276 -11.73 6.87 -13.01
CA ILE A 276 -11.62 5.43 -13.27
C ILE A 276 -10.50 5.12 -14.24
N ASN A 277 -10.31 5.90 -15.30
CA ASN A 277 -9.20 5.73 -16.23
C ASN A 277 -7.86 5.86 -15.49
N ASP A 278 -7.69 6.90 -14.67
CA ASP A 278 -6.46 7.10 -13.88
C ASP A 278 -6.18 5.93 -12.92
N ILE A 279 -7.22 5.39 -12.29
CA ILE A 279 -7.10 4.24 -11.37
C ILE A 279 -6.79 2.96 -12.15
N GLU A 280 -7.41 2.76 -13.31
CA GLU A 280 -7.16 1.61 -14.17
C GLU A 280 -5.72 1.60 -14.67
N GLU A 281 -5.20 2.74 -15.14
CA GLU A 281 -3.80 2.90 -15.53
C GLU A 281 -2.85 2.59 -14.37
N LEU A 282 -3.17 3.06 -13.15
CA LEU A 282 -2.40 2.74 -11.96
C LEU A 282 -2.39 1.23 -11.65
N ILE A 283 -3.53 0.54 -11.80
CA ILE A 283 -3.61 -0.92 -11.61
C ILE A 283 -2.70 -1.64 -12.62
N VAL A 284 -2.75 -1.22 -13.90
CA VAL A 284 -1.90 -1.79 -14.96
C VAL A 284 -0.43 -1.57 -14.63
N GLY A 285 -0.03 -0.33 -14.30
CA GLY A 285 1.36 -0.02 -13.95
C GLY A 285 1.85 -0.81 -12.74
N VAL A 286 1.01 -1.03 -11.73
CA VAL A 286 1.35 -1.86 -10.56
C VAL A 286 1.51 -3.33 -10.95
N LYS A 287 0.67 -3.86 -11.83
CA LYS A 287 0.81 -5.24 -12.35
C LYS A 287 2.10 -5.42 -13.13
N GLU A 288 2.46 -4.46 -13.97
CA GLU A 288 3.71 -4.49 -14.73
C GLU A 288 4.94 -4.40 -13.82
N LYS A 289 4.88 -3.55 -12.78
CA LYS A 289 5.97 -3.40 -11.81
C LYS A 289 6.12 -4.64 -10.92
N PHE A 290 5.02 -5.31 -10.59
CA PHE A 290 4.98 -6.44 -9.65
C PHE A 290 4.22 -7.65 -10.22
N PRO A 291 4.70 -8.29 -11.31
CA PRO A 291 3.94 -9.28 -12.07
C PRO A 291 3.64 -10.57 -11.31
N ASN A 292 4.45 -10.89 -10.30
CA ASN A 292 4.31 -12.11 -9.48
C ASN A 292 3.54 -11.89 -8.17
N SER A 293 3.10 -10.66 -7.92
CA SER A 293 2.44 -10.29 -6.67
C SER A 293 0.93 -10.44 -6.76
N LYS A 294 0.31 -10.82 -5.65
CA LYS A 294 -1.15 -10.72 -5.52
C LYS A 294 -1.53 -9.27 -5.25
N ILE A 295 -2.28 -8.67 -6.16
CA ILE A 295 -2.63 -7.25 -6.09
C ILE A 295 -4.06 -7.07 -5.58
N GLY A 296 -4.25 -6.14 -4.65
CA GLY A 296 -5.54 -5.66 -4.21
C GLY A 296 -5.69 -4.16 -4.41
N ILE A 297 -6.86 -3.71 -4.86
CA ILE A 297 -7.25 -2.30 -4.96
C ILE A 297 -8.31 -2.01 -3.90
N SER A 298 -8.02 -1.05 -3.03
CA SER A 298 -8.90 -0.62 -1.96
C SER A 298 -9.88 0.44 -2.47
N GLY A 299 -11.16 0.30 -2.11
CA GLY A 299 -12.19 1.28 -2.43
C GLY A 299 -11.85 2.66 -1.88
N ILE A 300 -12.27 3.70 -2.58
CA ILE A 300 -12.19 5.08 -2.10
C ILE A 300 -13.13 5.25 -0.92
N THR A 301 -12.67 5.95 0.10
CA THR A 301 -13.44 6.29 1.29
C THR A 301 -14.08 7.67 1.15
N THR A 302 -15.24 7.84 1.77
CA THR A 302 -15.94 9.13 1.80
C THR A 302 -15.30 10.06 2.82
N ARG A 303 -15.00 11.28 2.39
CA ARG A 303 -14.55 12.36 3.26
C ARG A 303 -15.75 13.08 3.87
N GLN A 304 -15.75 13.31 5.18
CA GLN A 304 -16.84 14.04 5.86
C GLN A 304 -16.94 15.50 5.43
N ASP A 305 -15.84 16.10 4.95
CA ASP A 305 -15.76 17.51 4.58
C ASP A 305 -16.21 17.79 3.13
N ILE A 306 -16.57 16.77 2.34
CA ILE A 306 -16.99 16.92 0.95
C ILE A 306 -18.25 16.09 0.71
N ASP A 307 -19.35 16.75 0.33
CA ASP A 307 -20.58 16.07 -0.13
C ASP A 307 -20.35 15.47 -1.53
N SER A 308 -19.65 14.33 -1.56
CA SER A 308 -19.32 13.58 -2.77
C SER A 308 -19.63 12.09 -2.60
N THR A 309 -20.47 11.73 -1.64
CA THR A 309 -20.82 10.34 -1.32
C THR A 309 -21.39 9.59 -2.52
N SER A 310 -22.29 10.19 -3.30
CA SER A 310 -22.85 9.58 -4.51
C SER A 310 -21.77 9.28 -5.55
N LYS A 311 -20.87 10.24 -5.76
CA LYS A 311 -19.75 10.12 -6.70
C LYS A 311 -18.73 9.08 -6.25
N VAL A 312 -18.39 9.04 -4.96
CA VAL A 312 -17.50 8.03 -4.37
C VAL A 312 -18.10 6.64 -4.53
N ASN A 313 -19.40 6.46 -4.29
CA ASN A 313 -20.08 5.18 -4.48
C ASN A 313 -20.05 4.74 -5.95
N GLU A 314 -20.34 5.65 -6.88
CA GLU A 314 -20.28 5.36 -8.31
C GLU A 314 -18.86 4.97 -8.76
N VAL A 315 -17.84 5.70 -8.28
CA VAL A 315 -16.44 5.36 -8.53
C VAL A 315 -16.11 3.99 -7.94
N ASN A 316 -16.52 3.67 -6.71
CA ASN A 316 -16.24 2.37 -6.09
C ASN A 316 -16.86 1.19 -6.85
N GLU A 317 -18.09 1.33 -7.34
CA GLU A 317 -18.71 0.29 -8.18
C GLU A 317 -17.92 0.09 -9.49
N LYS A 318 -17.44 1.17 -10.10
CA LYS A 318 -16.57 1.07 -11.28
C LYS A 318 -15.18 0.51 -10.95
N ILE A 319 -14.59 0.84 -9.80
CA ILE A 319 -13.33 0.23 -9.31
C ILE A 319 -13.51 -1.28 -9.16
N LYS A 320 -14.64 -1.71 -8.61
CA LYS A 320 -14.98 -3.14 -8.48
C LYS A 320 -15.07 -3.81 -9.85
N ALA A 321 -15.68 -3.18 -10.85
CA ALA A 321 -15.72 -3.69 -12.22
C ALA A 321 -14.32 -3.83 -12.86
N ILE A 322 -13.48 -2.79 -12.78
CA ILE A 322 -12.10 -2.85 -13.34
C ILE A 322 -11.22 -3.85 -12.56
N SER A 323 -11.47 -4.05 -11.27
CA SER A 323 -10.73 -5.02 -10.47
C SER A 323 -10.92 -6.46 -11.01
N LEU A 324 -12.17 -6.79 -11.38
CA LEU A 324 -12.52 -8.06 -12.02
C LEU A 324 -11.87 -8.17 -13.40
N LYS A 325 -11.96 -7.12 -14.23
CA LYS A 325 -11.32 -7.04 -15.55
C LYS A 325 -9.83 -7.34 -15.49
N HIS A 326 -9.13 -6.81 -14.48
CA HIS A 326 -7.68 -6.95 -14.33
C HIS A 326 -7.25 -8.12 -13.43
N SER A 327 -8.20 -8.93 -12.95
CA SER A 327 -7.92 -10.04 -12.01
C SER A 327 -7.17 -9.60 -10.75
N VAL A 328 -7.52 -8.43 -10.22
CA VAL A 328 -7.03 -7.91 -8.93
C VAL A 328 -8.15 -7.95 -7.90
N LYS A 329 -7.80 -8.10 -6.62
CA LYS A 329 -8.80 -8.18 -5.55
C LYS A 329 -9.37 -6.79 -5.26
N PHE A 330 -10.67 -6.57 -5.43
CA PHE A 330 -11.33 -5.41 -4.83
C PHE A 330 -11.40 -5.59 -3.32
N ILE A 331 -11.03 -4.55 -2.59
CA ILE A 331 -11.17 -4.49 -1.14
C ILE A 331 -12.21 -3.45 -0.82
N ASP A 332 -13.39 -3.96 -0.46
CA ASP A 332 -14.52 -3.15 -0.08
C ASP A 332 -14.32 -2.55 1.31
N ASN A 333 -14.52 -1.25 1.37
CA ASN A 333 -14.37 -0.44 2.58
C ASN A 333 -15.73 0.04 3.12
N SER A 334 -16.84 -0.37 2.50
CA SER A 334 -18.18 0.05 2.90
C SER A 334 -18.68 -0.59 4.19
N SER A 335 -18.11 -1.75 4.57
CA SER A 335 -18.48 -2.48 5.79
C SER A 335 -17.83 -1.94 7.06
N LEU A 336 -17.00 -0.90 6.94
CA LEU A 336 -16.32 -0.30 8.06
C LEU A 336 -17.23 0.77 8.64
N ASP A 337 -17.88 0.37 9.71
CA ASP A 337 -18.63 1.26 10.55
C ASP A 337 -17.71 1.89 11.60
N GLU A 338 -18.24 2.90 12.31
CA GLU A 338 -17.56 3.55 13.42
C GLU A 338 -17.16 2.58 14.54
N THR A 339 -17.76 1.39 14.59
CA THR A 339 -17.47 0.34 15.58
C THR A 339 -16.22 -0.48 15.24
N SER A 340 -15.81 -0.47 13.97
CA SER A 340 -14.56 -1.04 13.48
C SER A 340 -13.34 -0.16 13.79
N LEU A 341 -13.58 1.03 14.36
CA LEU A 341 -12.56 1.99 14.77
C LEU A 341 -12.17 1.77 16.24
N ASN A 342 -10.87 1.81 16.54
CA ASN A 342 -10.35 1.54 17.89
C ASN A 342 -10.87 2.59 18.91
N SER A 343 -12.00 2.33 19.56
CA SER A 343 -12.53 2.83 20.86
C SER A 343 -12.42 4.32 21.24
N SER A 344 -11.84 5.16 20.40
CA SER A 344 -11.93 6.61 20.47
C SER A 344 -13.09 7.00 19.57
N LYS A 345 -14.27 7.03 20.20
CA LYS A 345 -15.52 7.47 19.57
C LYS A 345 -15.28 8.75 18.79
N LEU A 346 -15.80 8.77 17.56
CA LEU A 346 -16.22 9.99 16.90
C LEU A 346 -17.05 10.83 17.87
N THR A 347 -16.46 11.93 18.33
CA THR A 347 -17.14 13.10 18.87
C THR A 347 -16.32 14.29 18.48
#